data_AF-A0A6H1JLH4-F1
#
_entry.id   AF-A0A6H1JLH4-F1
#
_cell.length_a   1.000
_cell.length_b   1.000
_cell.length_c   1.000
_cell.angle_alpha   90.00
_cell.angle_beta   90.00
_cell.angle_gamma   90.00
#
_symmetry.space_group_name_H-M   'P 1'
#
loop_
_entity.id
_entity.type
_entity.pdbx_description
1 polymer ?
#
loop_
_entity_poly.entity_id
_entity_poly.type
_entity_poly.pdbx_seq_one_letter_code
_entity_poly.pdbx_strand_id
1 'polypeptide(L)'
;MGNTFGGGGQSLYLSNSGTEVFIDVLMLAVSDLADDVWDYRFAALLTLQDQNVMGRGAVGFDLQDIAWGATPRRRARSKDFVLRATALVLSRHRWSELGYDPSFAQDYLYQFKAMVESFVPADDAHLAGGFPGPEERAMASCLQHRILSALPHWDGCFLCTRPRQS
;
A
#
# COMPACT_ATOMS: atom_id res chain seq x y z
N MET A 1 -8.80 -15.87 10.25
CA MET A 1 -9.38 -15.21 9.05
C MET A 1 -8.43 -14.07 8.69
N GLY A 2 -8.19 -13.82 7.40
CA GLY A 2 -7.12 -12.95 6.93
C GLY A 2 -7.25 -12.64 5.45
N ASN A 3 -6.23 -11.99 4.89
CA ASN A 3 -6.21 -11.47 3.52
C ASN A 3 -4.98 -11.99 2.78
N THR A 4 -5.05 -12.00 1.45
CA THR A 4 -3.97 -12.49 0.59
C THR A 4 -3.56 -11.41 -0.38
N PHE A 5 -2.25 -11.18 -0.47
CA PHE A 5 -1.61 -10.36 -1.50
C PHE A 5 -0.91 -11.31 -2.46
N GLY A 6 -1.22 -11.24 -3.76
CA GLY A 6 -0.70 -12.15 -4.79
C GLY A 6 0.32 -11.48 -5.70
N GLY A 7 1.11 -12.27 -6.42
CA GLY A 7 1.93 -11.77 -7.52
C GLY A 7 2.97 -12.78 -8.01
N GLY A 8 3.05 -12.98 -9.33
CA GLY A 8 4.11 -13.79 -9.95
C GLY A 8 4.10 -15.26 -9.51
N GLY A 9 2.93 -15.83 -9.20
CA GLY A 9 2.79 -17.19 -8.67
C GLY A 9 3.14 -17.32 -7.18
N GLN A 10 3.47 -16.22 -6.51
CA GLN A 10 3.70 -16.15 -5.07
C GLN A 10 2.49 -15.52 -4.36
N SER A 11 2.34 -15.80 -3.07
CA SER A 11 1.32 -15.19 -2.24
C SER A 11 1.86 -14.86 -0.85
N LEU A 12 1.35 -13.78 -0.28
CA LEU A 12 1.55 -13.34 1.09
C LEU A 12 0.21 -13.37 1.80
N TYR A 13 0.04 -14.33 2.71
CA TYR A 13 -1.13 -14.40 3.58
C TYR A 13 -0.87 -13.63 4.88
N LEU A 14 -1.77 -12.71 5.23
CA LEU A 14 -1.70 -11.94 6.47
C LEU A 14 -2.99 -12.14 7.26
N SER A 15 -2.87 -12.24 8.60
CA SER A 15 -4.05 -12.09 9.47
C SER A 15 -4.65 -10.69 9.30
N ASN A 16 -5.89 -10.46 9.75
CA ASN A 16 -6.49 -9.12 9.71
C ASN A 16 -5.60 -8.08 10.41
N SER A 17 -5.15 -8.36 11.64
CA SER A 17 -4.22 -7.48 12.36
C SER A 17 -2.86 -7.35 11.66
N GLY A 18 -2.35 -8.42 11.05
CA GLY A 18 -1.13 -8.35 10.25
C GLY A 18 -1.30 -7.47 9.01
N THR A 19 -2.49 -7.49 8.40
CA THR A 19 -2.84 -6.65 7.25
C THR A 19 -2.92 -5.19 7.66
N GLU A 20 -3.58 -4.87 8.78
CA GLU A 20 -3.62 -3.51 9.32
C GLU A 20 -2.21 -2.94 9.51
N VAL A 21 -1.34 -3.68 10.20
CA VAL A 21 0.04 -3.26 10.42
C VAL A 21 0.81 -3.10 9.11
N PHE A 22 0.67 -4.05 8.18
CA PHE A 22 1.34 -4.02 6.88
C PHE A 22 0.93 -2.79 6.05
N ILE A 23 -0.35 -2.46 6.04
CA ILE A 23 -0.87 -1.30 5.31
C ILE A 23 -0.46 0.01 5.98
N ASP A 24 -0.52 0.12 7.30
CA ASP A 24 -0.08 1.33 8.02
C ASP A 24 1.37 1.72 7.69
N VAL A 25 2.27 0.75 7.81
CA VAL A 25 3.70 0.99 7.65
C VAL A 25 4.04 1.34 6.21
N LEU A 26 3.38 0.71 5.23
CA LEU A 26 3.48 1.07 3.82
C LEU A 26 2.90 2.45 3.55
N MET A 27 1.77 2.78 4.16
CA MET A 27 1.11 4.05 3.92
C MET A 27 1.95 5.23 4.42
N LEU A 28 2.71 5.07 5.51
CA LEU A 28 3.70 6.05 5.97
C LEU A 28 4.75 6.35 4.90
N ALA A 29 5.37 5.32 4.33
CA ALA A 29 6.41 5.47 3.31
C ALA A 29 5.85 6.00 2.00
N VAL A 30 4.73 5.46 1.51
CA VAL A 30 4.11 5.88 0.25
C VAL A 30 3.63 7.33 0.33
N SER A 31 3.08 7.77 1.47
CA SER A 31 2.63 9.16 1.63
C SER A 31 3.77 10.18 1.55
N ASP A 32 4.97 9.80 1.99
CA ASP A 32 6.15 10.68 1.91
C ASP A 32 6.88 10.61 0.56
N LEU A 33 6.79 9.50 -0.17
CA LEU A 33 7.50 9.30 -1.43
C LEU A 33 6.72 9.68 -2.69
N ALA A 34 5.38 9.71 -2.64
CA ALA A 34 4.56 9.90 -3.83
C ALA A 34 4.76 11.28 -4.48
N ASP A 35 5.16 11.29 -5.76
CA ASP A 35 5.40 12.52 -6.52
C ASP A 35 4.69 12.57 -7.89
N ASP A 36 4.13 11.45 -8.34
CA ASP A 36 3.47 11.34 -9.65
C ASP A 36 2.08 10.72 -9.55
N VAL A 37 1.31 10.91 -10.62
CA VAL A 37 -0.04 10.35 -10.76
C VAL A 37 -0.08 8.85 -10.45
N TRP A 38 0.90 8.08 -10.92
CA TRP A 38 0.93 6.63 -10.64
C TRP A 38 1.09 6.34 -9.14
N ASP A 39 1.96 7.07 -8.46
CA ASP A 39 2.26 6.88 -7.04
C ASP A 39 1.02 7.20 -6.19
N TYR A 40 0.27 8.26 -6.53
CA TYR A 40 -0.99 8.60 -5.88
C TYR A 40 -2.11 7.57 -6.14
N ARG A 41 -2.08 6.87 -7.29
CA ARG A 41 -2.99 5.74 -7.55
C ARG A 41 -2.61 4.51 -6.72
N PHE A 42 -1.32 4.28 -6.52
CA PHE A 42 -0.85 3.23 -5.60
C PHE A 42 -1.22 3.55 -4.15
N ALA A 43 -1.09 4.81 -3.71
CA ALA A 43 -1.59 5.26 -2.41
C ALA A 43 -3.10 5.03 -2.27
N ALA A 44 -3.87 5.32 -3.32
CA ALA A 44 -5.30 5.03 -3.35
C ALA A 44 -5.58 3.52 -3.21
N LEU A 45 -4.83 2.66 -3.90
CA LEU A 45 -4.96 1.20 -3.77
C LEU A 45 -4.73 0.77 -2.32
N LEU A 46 -3.73 1.32 -1.64
CA LEU A 46 -3.48 1.02 -0.22
C LEU A 46 -4.63 1.47 0.68
N THR A 47 -5.27 2.59 0.39
CA THR A 47 -6.44 3.05 1.16
C THR A 47 -7.64 2.11 1.02
N LEU A 48 -7.79 1.43 -0.12
CA LEU A 48 -8.78 0.37 -0.32
C LEU A 48 -8.46 -0.92 0.46
N GLN A 49 -7.31 -0.98 1.14
CA GLN A 49 -6.95 -2.09 2.02
C GLN A 49 -7.21 -1.77 3.50
N ASP A 50 -7.70 -0.56 3.81
CA ASP A 50 -8.10 -0.20 5.17
C ASP A 50 -9.34 -1.00 5.58
N GLN A 51 -9.11 -2.02 6.42
CA GLN A 51 -10.15 -2.93 6.89
C GLN A 51 -11.18 -2.26 7.82
N ASN A 52 -10.89 -1.07 8.35
CA ASN A 52 -11.87 -0.30 9.11
C ASN A 52 -12.94 0.33 8.20
N VAL A 53 -12.59 0.55 6.94
CA VAL A 53 -13.50 1.12 5.93
C VAL A 53 -14.13 0.03 5.07
N MET A 54 -13.33 -0.91 4.58
CA MET A 54 -13.75 -1.90 3.58
C MET A 54 -14.31 -3.20 4.19
N GLY A 55 -14.14 -3.40 5.50
CA GLY A 55 -14.53 -4.62 6.19
C GLY A 55 -13.42 -5.68 6.23
N ARG A 56 -13.44 -6.52 7.29
CA ARG A 56 -12.42 -7.54 7.53
C ARG A 56 -12.56 -8.73 6.58
N GLY A 57 -11.44 -9.19 6.00
CA GLY A 57 -11.39 -10.35 5.11
C GLY A 57 -11.83 -10.09 3.67
N ALA A 58 -12.09 -8.83 3.30
CA ALA A 58 -12.51 -8.42 1.95
C ALA A 58 -11.41 -7.62 1.21
N VAL A 59 -10.20 -7.57 1.77
CA VAL A 59 -9.07 -6.80 1.21
C VAL A 59 -7.97 -7.74 0.71
N GLY A 60 -7.00 -7.18 0.02
CA GLY A 60 -5.98 -7.89 -0.74
C GLY A 60 -5.97 -7.44 -2.19
N PHE A 61 -4.81 -7.51 -2.83
CA PHE A 61 -4.65 -7.27 -4.26
C PHE A 61 -3.59 -8.20 -4.84
N ASP A 62 -3.64 -8.45 -6.14
CA ASP A 62 -2.57 -9.12 -6.86
C ASP A 62 -1.71 -8.10 -7.62
N LEU A 63 -0.39 -8.30 -7.64
CA LEU A 63 0.53 -7.48 -8.44
C LEU A 63 0.18 -7.51 -9.93
N GLN A 64 -0.48 -8.57 -10.41
CA GLN A 64 -0.96 -8.67 -11.80
C GLN A 64 -2.14 -7.72 -12.11
N ASP A 65 -2.86 -7.26 -11.09
CA ASP A 65 -4.03 -6.38 -11.24
C ASP A 65 -3.62 -4.88 -11.25
N ILE A 66 -2.35 -4.59 -10.94
CA ILE A 66 -1.81 -3.23 -10.94
C ILE A 66 -1.48 -2.77 -12.36
N ALA A 67 -1.95 -1.58 -12.74
CA ALA A 67 -1.57 -0.94 -14.00
C ALA A 67 -0.17 -0.34 -13.93
N TRP A 68 0.87 -1.16 -14.04
CA TRP A 68 2.27 -0.74 -13.90
C TRP A 68 2.70 0.27 -14.97
N GLY A 69 2.06 0.29 -16.14
CA GLY A 69 2.22 1.32 -17.15
C GLY A 69 2.30 0.77 -18.58
N ALA A 70 1.78 1.55 -19.53
CA ALA A 70 1.72 1.21 -20.95
C ALA A 70 3.07 1.14 -21.68
N THR A 71 4.19 1.46 -21.03
CA THR A 71 5.52 1.39 -21.64
C THR A 71 6.50 0.69 -20.69
N PRO A 72 7.54 0.01 -21.21
CA PRO A 72 8.56 -0.61 -20.37
C PRO A 72 9.20 0.35 -19.36
N ARG A 73 9.43 1.61 -19.77
CA ARG A 73 9.97 2.66 -18.90
C ARG A 73 9.03 3.02 -17.76
N ARG A 74 7.72 3.15 -18.04
CA ARG A 74 6.71 3.43 -16.99
C ARG A 74 6.61 2.24 -16.03
N ARG A 75 6.58 1.00 -16.53
CA ARG A 75 6.58 -0.21 -15.69
C ARG A 75 7.78 -0.29 -14.76
N ALA A 76 8.98 -0.04 -15.29
CA ALA A 76 10.19 -0.03 -14.49
C ALA A 76 10.15 1.05 -13.39
N ARG A 77 9.69 2.26 -13.70
CA ARG A 77 9.52 3.34 -12.71
C ARG A 77 8.53 2.97 -11.61
N SER A 78 7.38 2.41 -11.99
CA SER A 78 6.33 2.05 -11.06
C SER A 78 6.78 0.92 -10.11
N LYS A 79 7.47 -0.08 -10.66
CA LYS A 79 8.12 -1.14 -9.87
C LYS A 79 9.19 -0.58 -8.93
N ASP A 80 10.04 0.32 -9.42
CA ASP A 80 11.04 1.01 -8.59
C ASP A 80 10.38 1.78 -7.43
N PHE A 81 9.29 2.49 -7.68
CA PHE A 81 8.55 3.19 -6.62
C PHE A 81 8.12 2.24 -5.49
N VAL A 82 7.51 1.10 -5.82
CA VAL A 82 7.07 0.11 -4.81
C VAL A 82 8.28 -0.43 -4.04
N LEU A 83 9.38 -0.74 -4.71
CA LEU A 83 10.60 -1.22 -4.07
C LEU A 83 11.24 -0.17 -3.15
N ARG A 84 11.29 1.10 -3.57
CA ARG A 84 11.77 2.21 -2.74
C ARG A 84 10.89 2.43 -1.52
N ALA A 85 9.56 2.37 -1.69
CA ALA A 85 8.62 2.45 -0.57
C ALA A 85 8.86 1.30 0.42
N THR A 86 8.91 0.05 -0.04
CA THR A 86 9.18 -1.10 0.84
C THR A 86 10.53 -1.01 1.53
N ALA A 87 11.58 -0.55 0.85
CA ALA A 87 12.90 -0.34 1.45
C ALA A 87 12.86 0.75 2.54
N LEU A 88 12.12 1.83 2.32
CA LEU A 88 11.92 2.88 3.33
C LEU A 88 11.16 2.36 4.55
N VAL A 89 10.15 1.50 4.35
CA VAL A 89 9.48 0.86 5.48
C VAL A 89 10.45 -0.04 6.26
N LEU A 90 11.27 -0.82 5.57
CA LEU A 90 12.27 -1.71 6.20
C LEU A 90 13.31 -0.94 7.03
N SER A 91 13.58 0.33 6.72
CA SER A 91 14.39 1.21 7.57
C SER A 91 13.64 1.76 8.80
N ARG A 92 12.47 1.18 9.14
CA ARG A 92 11.58 1.57 10.24
C ARG A 92 11.07 3.02 10.14
N HIS A 93 10.87 3.50 8.91
CA HIS A 93 10.44 4.87 8.64
C HIS A 93 9.15 5.22 9.36
N ARG A 94 9.22 6.23 10.25
CA ARG A 94 8.09 6.78 11.02
C ARG A 94 7.33 5.78 11.90
N TRP A 95 7.93 4.62 12.21
CA TRP A 95 7.27 3.62 13.08
C TRP A 95 6.97 4.15 14.48
N SER A 96 7.73 5.13 14.97
CA SER A 96 7.48 5.80 16.24
C SER A 96 6.12 6.51 16.31
N GLU A 97 5.52 6.85 15.17
CA GLU A 97 4.22 7.51 15.11
C GLU A 97 3.04 6.55 15.28
N LEU A 98 3.28 5.23 15.15
CA LEU A 98 2.22 4.21 15.20
C LEU A 98 1.63 4.00 16.60
N GLY A 99 2.39 4.33 17.65
CA GLY A 99 2.00 4.08 19.04
C GLY A 99 2.07 2.60 19.45
N TYR A 100 2.66 1.73 18.63
CA TYR A 100 2.98 0.33 18.93
C TYR A 100 4.23 -0.11 18.16
N ASP A 101 4.84 -1.23 18.56
CA ASP A 101 5.98 -1.82 17.82
C ASP A 101 5.50 -2.89 16.82
N PRO A 102 5.62 -2.65 15.50
CA PRO A 102 5.19 -3.60 14.48
C PRO A 102 6.26 -4.67 14.23
N SER A 103 6.64 -5.42 15.27
CA SER A 103 7.76 -6.38 15.25
C SER A 103 7.67 -7.43 14.15
N PHE A 104 6.46 -7.91 13.84
CA PHE A 104 6.18 -8.90 12.80
C PHE A 104 6.08 -8.32 11.38
N ALA A 105 6.07 -6.99 11.21
CA ALA A 105 5.94 -6.38 9.89
C ALA A 105 7.17 -6.61 9.01
N GLN A 106 8.36 -6.79 9.60
CA GLN A 106 9.60 -6.97 8.84
C GLN A 106 9.55 -8.21 7.95
N ASP A 107 9.09 -9.35 8.49
CA ASP A 107 9.00 -10.60 7.72
C ASP A 107 8.01 -10.46 6.55
N TYR A 108 6.87 -9.79 6.78
CA TYR A 108 5.89 -9.50 5.73
C TYR A 108 6.48 -8.63 4.62
N LEU A 109 7.26 -7.61 5.01
CA LEU A 109 7.90 -6.68 4.08
C LEU A 109 9.03 -7.35 3.29
N TYR A 110 9.81 -8.24 3.90
CA TYR A 110 10.82 -9.01 3.17
C TYR A 110 10.18 -9.93 2.14
N GLN A 111 9.11 -10.63 2.50
CA GLN A 111 8.37 -11.48 1.57
C GLN A 111 7.73 -10.65 0.45
N PHE A 112 7.07 -9.54 0.79
CA PHE A 112 6.49 -8.64 -0.21
C PHE A 112 7.55 -8.05 -1.15
N LYS A 113 8.70 -7.61 -0.60
CA LYS A 113 9.83 -7.13 -1.41
C LYS A 113 10.30 -8.19 -2.39
N ALA A 114 10.50 -9.43 -1.94
CA ALA A 114 10.92 -10.54 -2.79
C ALA A 114 9.89 -10.84 -3.90
N MET A 115 8.59 -10.76 -3.59
CA MET A 115 7.52 -10.89 -4.60
C MET A 115 7.59 -9.78 -5.64
N VAL A 116 7.78 -8.51 -5.24
CA VAL A 116 7.89 -7.39 -6.17
C VAL A 116 9.18 -7.49 -7.01
N GLU A 117 10.30 -7.89 -6.41
CA GLU A 117 11.58 -8.10 -7.09
C GLU A 117 11.49 -9.16 -8.19
N SER A 118 10.86 -10.31 -7.91
CA SER A 118 10.69 -11.41 -8.86
C SER A 118 9.62 -11.13 -9.92
N PHE A 119 8.62 -10.30 -9.60
CA PHE A 119 7.50 -10.01 -10.49
C PHE A 119 7.94 -9.21 -11.72
N VAL A 120 7.54 -9.66 -12.91
CA VAL A 120 7.78 -8.94 -14.18
C VAL A 120 6.46 -8.32 -14.64
N PRO A 121 6.30 -6.99 -14.57
CA PRO A 121 5.10 -6.32 -15.04
C PRO A 121 4.82 -6.57 -16.52
N ALA A 122 3.67 -7.19 -16.81
CA ALA A 122 3.15 -7.34 -18.16
C ALA A 122 2.60 -6.00 -18.68
N ASP A 123 2.24 -5.96 -19.97
CA ASP A 123 1.59 -4.78 -20.54
C ASP A 123 0.15 -4.64 -20.02
N ASP A 124 -0.30 -3.40 -19.85
CA ASP A 124 -1.59 -3.06 -19.20
C ASP A 124 -2.83 -3.48 -20.04
N ALA A 125 -2.64 -4.19 -21.16
CA ALA A 125 -3.66 -4.48 -22.17
C ALA A 125 -4.84 -5.33 -21.66
N HIS A 126 -4.70 -6.00 -20.51
CA HIS A 126 -5.67 -6.97 -19.99
C HIS A 126 -5.92 -6.85 -18.48
N LEU A 127 -5.79 -5.66 -17.89
CA LEU A 127 -6.02 -5.52 -16.46
C LEU A 127 -7.49 -5.76 -16.13
N ALA A 128 -7.74 -6.83 -15.38
CA ALA A 128 -8.99 -7.02 -14.67
C ALA A 128 -9.11 -5.90 -13.63
N GLY A 129 -10.25 -5.22 -13.59
CA GLY A 129 -10.46 -4.04 -12.74
C GLY A 129 -10.04 -4.27 -11.28
N GLY A 130 -9.48 -3.24 -10.65
CA GLY A 130 -9.04 -3.29 -9.24
C GLY A 130 -8.01 -2.22 -8.87
N PHE A 131 -7.21 -1.76 -9.83
CA PHE A 131 -6.29 -0.64 -9.61
C PHE A 131 -6.97 0.72 -9.87
N PRO A 132 -6.88 1.68 -8.93
CA PRO A 132 -7.53 2.98 -9.06
C PRO A 132 -7.18 3.70 -10.37
N GLY A 133 -8.18 4.31 -11.00
CA GLY A 133 -8.01 5.17 -12.16
C GLY A 133 -7.31 6.49 -11.84
N PRO A 134 -6.89 7.26 -12.85
CA PRO A 134 -6.26 8.57 -12.63
C PRO A 134 -7.11 9.59 -11.85
N GLU A 135 -8.43 9.45 -11.88
CA GLU A 135 -9.38 10.31 -11.17
C GLU A 135 -9.60 9.87 -9.71
N GLU A 136 -9.36 8.59 -9.42
CA GLU A 136 -9.51 7.97 -8.09
C GLU A 136 -8.22 8.05 -7.25
N ARG A 137 -7.22 8.81 -7.72
CA ARG A 137 -5.93 8.95 -7.05
C ARG A 137 -6.06 9.63 -5.69
N ALA A 138 -5.20 9.27 -4.74
CA ALA A 138 -5.21 9.83 -3.39
C ALA A 138 -4.72 11.29 -3.38
N MET A 139 -5.67 12.23 -3.51
CA MET A 139 -5.39 13.68 -3.55
C MET A 139 -5.53 14.36 -2.19
N ALA A 140 -6.25 13.73 -1.25
CA ALA A 140 -6.39 14.28 0.10
C ALA A 140 -5.19 13.87 0.96
N SER A 141 -4.80 14.73 1.89
CA SER A 141 -3.77 14.43 2.88
C SER A 141 -4.18 14.94 4.26
N CYS A 142 -3.93 14.14 5.29
CA CYS A 142 -4.11 14.58 6.67
C CYS A 142 -3.07 15.66 7.01
N LEU A 143 -3.51 16.85 7.42
CA LEU A 143 -2.60 17.96 7.73
C LEU A 143 -1.66 17.67 8.91
N GLN A 144 -2.10 16.88 9.90
CA GLN A 144 -1.30 16.57 11.08
C GLN A 144 -0.27 15.46 10.81
N HIS A 145 -0.68 14.39 10.11
CA HIS A 145 0.13 13.19 9.95
C HIS A 145 0.65 12.96 8.53
N ARG A 146 0.30 13.84 7.58
CA ARG A 146 0.73 13.79 6.18
C ARG A 146 0.48 12.43 5.52
N ILE A 147 -0.66 11.81 5.83
CA ILE A 147 -1.10 10.54 5.26
C ILE A 147 -2.03 10.82 4.09
N LEU A 148 -1.75 10.22 2.93
CA LEU A 148 -2.60 10.32 1.75
C LEU A 148 -3.89 9.51 1.90
N SER A 149 -4.97 9.98 1.27
CA SER A 149 -6.25 9.28 1.20
C SER A 149 -6.96 9.53 -0.13
N ALA A 150 -7.61 8.48 -0.65
CA ALA A 150 -8.48 8.55 -1.82
C ALA A 150 -9.97 8.50 -1.46
N LEU A 151 -10.32 8.40 -0.18
CA LEU A 151 -11.71 8.23 0.26
C LEU A 151 -12.46 9.58 0.29
N PRO A 152 -13.65 9.67 -0.32
CA PRO A 152 -14.41 10.92 -0.41
C PRO A 152 -15.00 11.40 0.93
N HIS A 153 -15.12 10.53 1.94
CA HIS A 153 -15.75 10.84 3.25
C HIS A 153 -14.82 10.47 4.42
N TRP A 154 -13.62 11.03 4.40
CA TRP A 154 -12.57 10.68 5.35
C TRP A 154 -12.54 11.63 6.55
N ASP A 155 -12.95 11.15 7.73
CA ASP A 155 -12.99 11.93 8.99
C ASP A 155 -11.60 12.10 9.65
N GLY A 156 -10.58 11.39 9.14
CA GLY A 156 -9.19 11.48 9.61
C GLY A 156 -8.38 10.23 9.28
N CYS A 157 -7.05 10.34 9.25
CA CYS A 157 -6.19 9.17 8.97
C CYS A 157 -6.18 8.15 10.10
N PHE A 158 -5.68 6.95 9.81
CA PHE A 158 -5.54 5.87 10.79
C PHE A 158 -4.76 6.28 12.06
N LEU A 159 -3.87 7.27 11.97
CA LEU A 159 -3.20 7.86 13.14
C LEU A 159 -4.07 8.87 13.92
N CYS A 160 -5.03 9.54 13.27
CA CYS A 160 -5.99 10.42 13.94
C CYS A 160 -7.05 9.62 14.70
N THR A 161 -7.51 8.52 14.13
CA THR A 161 -8.62 7.73 14.67
C THR A 161 -8.18 6.74 15.74
N ARG A 162 -6.87 6.49 15.87
CA ARG A 162 -6.33 5.70 16.97
C ARG A 162 -6.39 6.47 18.29
N PRO A 163 -6.86 5.85 19.37
CA PRO A 163 -6.78 6.46 20.70
C PRO A 163 -5.30 6.67 21.03
N ARG A 164 -4.92 7.92 21.32
CA ARG A 164 -3.57 8.25 21.81
C ARG A 164 -3.35 7.49 23.11
N GLN A 165 -2.40 6.56 23.11
CA GLN A 165 -1.92 5.97 24.37
C GLN A 165 -1.24 7.10 25.15
N SER A 166 -1.81 7.43 26.31
CA SER A 166 -1.34 8.48 27.22
C SER A 166 -0.18 7.97 28.06
#